data_AF-A0A286C7V1-F1
#
_entry.id   AF-A0A286C7V1-F1
#
_cell.length_a   1.000
_cell.length_b   1.000
_cell.length_c   1.000
_cell.angle_alpha   90.00
_cell.angle_beta   90.00
_cell.angle_gamma   90.00
#
_symmetry.space_group_name_H-M   'P 1'
#
loop_
_entity.id
_entity.type
_entity.pdbx_description
1 polymer ?
#
loop_
_entity_poly.entity_id
_entity_poly.type
_entity_poly.pdbx_seq_one_letter_code
_entity_poly.pdbx_strand_id
1 'polypeptide(L)' 'MKKRRYVDLYGYTSDEFDRLLERGINKKLRSAGKSRSELDMPTVFAAYEDETRKLPRRRLREMRVTA' A
#
# COMPACT_ATOMS: atom_id res chain seq x y z
N MET A 1 -7.62 -25.85 6.31
CA MET A 1 -6.75 -24.66 6.51
C MET A 1 -7.59 -23.49 7.00
N LYS A 2 -7.33 -22.93 8.18
CA LYS A 2 -7.96 -21.64 8.57
C LYS A 2 -7.38 -20.56 7.66
N LYS A 3 -8.22 -19.91 6.84
CA LYS A 3 -7.81 -18.72 6.08
C LYS A 3 -7.41 -17.64 7.10
N ARG A 4 -6.15 -17.20 7.08
CA ARG A 4 -5.70 -16.06 7.90
C ARG A 4 -6.49 -14.83 7.46
N ARG A 5 -7.04 -14.06 8.40
CA ARG A 5 -7.78 -12.85 8.06
C ARG A 5 -6.81 -11.80 7.53
N TYR A 6 -7.32 -10.90 6.70
CA TYR A 6 -6.55 -9.80 6.13
C TYR A 6 -5.85 -8.96 7.22
N VAL A 7 -6.53 -8.78 8.35
CA VAL A 7 -6.02 -8.12 9.56
C VAL A 7 -4.84 -8.89 10.17
N ASP A 8 -4.87 -10.22 10.17
CA ASP A 8 -3.78 -11.04 10.71
C ASP A 8 -2.53 -10.99 9.81
N LEU A 9 -2.72 -10.77 8.51
CA LEU A 9 -1.64 -10.72 7.53
C LEU A 9 -1.01 -9.33 7.41
N TYR A 10 -1.83 -8.28 7.44
CA TYR A 10 -1.41 -6.93 7.09
C TYR A 10 -1.60 -5.91 8.22
N GLY A 11 -2.27 -6.29 9.30
CA GLY A 11 -2.59 -5.39 10.42
C GLY A 11 -3.65 -4.34 10.08
N TYR A 12 -4.36 -4.51 8.97
CA TYR A 12 -5.41 -3.64 8.46
C TYR A 12 -6.66 -4.43 8.10
N THR A 13 -7.82 -3.80 8.20
CA THR A 13 -9.00 -4.27 7.47
C THR A 13 -8.78 -4.14 5.95
N SER A 14 -9.55 -4.86 5.13
CA SER A 14 -9.43 -4.78 3.68
C SER A 14 -9.62 -3.34 3.18
N ASP A 15 -10.68 -2.67 3.66
CA ASP A 15 -11.03 -1.31 3.24
C ASP A 15 -9.96 -0.28 3.64
N GLU A 16 -9.37 -0.42 4.82
CA GLU A 16 -8.27 0.46 5.26
C GLU A 16 -7.03 0.26 4.39
N PHE A 17 -6.70 -0.98 4.06
CA PHE A 17 -5.56 -1.29 3.22
C PHE A 17 -5.74 -0.71 1.83
N ASP A 18 -6.90 -0.91 1.20
CA ASP A 18 -7.19 -0.42 -0.14
C ASP A 18 -7.16 1.12 -0.20
N ARG A 19 -7.74 1.81 0.78
CA ARG A 19 -7.67 3.28 0.87
C ARG A 19 -6.25 3.80 1.03
N LEU A 20 -5.45 3.15 1.89
CA LEU A 20 -4.06 3.55 2.12
C LEU A 20 -3.19 3.26 0.89
N LEU A 21 -3.44 2.14 0.22
CA LEU A 21 -2.75 1.72 -0.99
C LEU A 21 -3.02 2.70 -2.13
N GLU A 22 -4.29 3.02 -2.38
CA GLU A 22 -4.69 4.01 -3.39
C GLU A 22 -4.04 5.37 -3.10
N ARG A 23 -4.06 5.82 -1.84
CA ARG A 23 -3.43 7.09 -1.45
C ARG A 23 -1.91 7.07 -1.68
N GLY A 24 -1.23 5.98 -1.33
CA GLY A 24 0.21 5.83 -1.50
C GLY A 24 0.62 5.82 -2.97
N ILE A 25 -0.11 5.06 -3.80
CA ILE A 25 0.10 4.99 -5.25
C ILE A 25 -0.11 6.38 -5.86
N ASN A 26 -1.24 7.02 -5.60
CA ASN A 26 -1.52 8.36 -6.11
C ASN A 26 -0.44 9.38 -5.70
N LYS A 27 0.09 9.29 -4.48
CA LYS A 27 1.20 10.15 -4.01
C LYS A 27 2.48 9.93 -4.83
N LYS A 28 2.87 8.67 -5.06
CA LYS A 28 4.05 8.35 -5.88
C LYS A 28 3.90 8.80 -7.32
N LEU A 29 2.74 8.52 -7.92
CA LEU A 29 2.47 8.88 -9.30
C LEU A 29 2.49 10.40 -9.50
N ARG A 30 1.93 11.18 -8.55
CA ARG A 30 2.09 12.65 -8.55
C ARG A 30 3.55 13.10 -8.46
N SER A 31 4.36 12.38 -7.68
CA SER A 31 5.78 12.71 -7.50
C SER A 31 6.62 12.39 -8.74
N ALA A 32 6.14 11.51 -9.62
CA ALA A 32 6.80 11.18 -10.88
C ALA A 32 6.70 12.31 -11.94
N GLY A 33 5.94 13.38 -11.67
CA GLY A 33 5.86 14.56 -12.54
C GLY A 33 5.13 14.36 -13.86
N LYS A 34 4.51 13.19 -14.08
CA LYS A 34 3.72 12.87 -15.27
C LYS A 34 2.23 13.03 -15.02
N SER A 35 1.48 13.41 -16.05
CA SER A 35 0.01 13.42 -15.98
C SER A 35 -0.53 11.98 -15.88
N ARG A 36 -1.72 11.77 -15.29
CA ARG A 36 -2.30 10.41 -15.14
C ARG A 36 -2.45 9.68 -16.48
N SER A 37 -2.71 10.43 -17.55
CA SER A 37 -2.82 9.93 -18.93
C SER A 37 -1.48 9.53 -19.56
N GLU A 38 -0.37 10.02 -19.02
CA GLU A 38 1.00 9.73 -19.50
C GLU A 38 1.71 8.66 -18.66
N LEU A 39 1.03 8.12 -17.64
CA LEU A 39 1.59 7.07 -16.81
C LEU A 39 1.62 5.75 -17.59
N ASP A 40 2.82 5.22 -17.75
CA ASP A 40 3.02 3.89 -18.28
C ASP A 40 2.61 2.84 -17.24
N MET A 41 2.01 1.74 -17.71
CA MET A 41 1.59 0.63 -16.85
C MET A 41 2.72 0.11 -15.95
N PRO A 42 3.97 -0.04 -16.41
CA PRO A 42 5.08 -0.42 -15.53
C PRO A 42 5.26 0.50 -14.33
N THR A 43 5.20 1.82 -14.52
CA THR A 43 5.28 2.80 -13.41
C THR A 43 4.13 2.61 -12.42
N VAL A 44 2.91 2.35 -12.89
CA VAL A 44 1.75 2.10 -12.02
C VAL A 44 1.93 0.80 -11.22
N PHE A 45 2.35 -0.27 -11.87
CA PHE A 45 2.61 -1.55 -11.21
C PHE A 45 3.75 -1.47 -10.19
N ALA A 46 4.84 -0.78 -10.52
CA ALA A 46 5.94 -0.55 -9.59
C ALA A 46 5.48 0.24 -8.34
N ALA A 47 4.64 1.28 -8.53
CA ALA A 47 4.08 2.03 -7.41
C ALA A 47 3.19 1.16 -6.53
N TYR A 48 2.35 0.32 -7.14
CA TYR A 48 1.47 -0.65 -6.45
C TYR A 48 2.28 -1.67 -5.66
N GLU A 49 3.26 -2.30 -6.28
CA GLU A 49 4.10 -3.33 -5.65
C GLU A 49 4.91 -2.76 -4.47
N ASP A 50 5.44 -1.54 -4.61
CA ASP A 50 6.19 -0.92 -3.52
C ASP A 50 5.28 -0.48 -2.36
N GLU A 51 4.08 0.05 -2.62
CA GLU A 51 3.14 0.40 -1.54
C GLU A 51 2.56 -0.83 -0.82
N THR A 52 2.17 -1.87 -1.56
CA THR A 52 1.66 -3.12 -0.95
C THR A 52 2.68 -3.76 0.00
N ARG A 53 3.98 -3.61 -0.26
CA ARG A 53 5.05 -4.06 0.64
C ARG A 53 5.30 -3.13 1.82
N LYS A 54 5.07 -1.82 1.66
CA LYS A 54 5.35 -0.81 2.69
C LYS A 54 4.28 -0.76 3.78
N LEU A 55 3.01 -0.84 3.41
CA LEU A 55 1.90 -0.69 4.37
C LEU A 55 1.96 -1.70 5.52
N PRO A 56 2.09 -3.02 5.29
CA PRO A 56 2.14 -3.99 6.38
C PRO A 56 3.34 -3.77 7.30
N ARG A 57 4.50 -3.42 6.71
CA ARG A 57 5.72 -3.12 7.47
C ARG A 57 5.56 -1.88 8.33
N ARG A 58 4.90 -0.84 7.82
CA ARG A 58 4.58 0.37 8.58
C ARG A 58 3.71 0.03 9.78
N ARG A 59 2.65 -0.75 9.58
CA ARG A 59 1.74 -1.18 10.65
C ARG A 59 2.45 -2.00 11.73
N LEU A 60 3.26 -2.97 11.32
CA LEU A 60 4.07 -3.75 12.25
C LEU A 60 5.03 -2.88 13.06
N ARG A 61 5.63 -1.85 12.45
CA ARG A 61 6.48 -0.89 13.16
C ARG A 61 5.69 -0.03 14.14
N GLU A 62 4.52 0.48 13.73
CA GLU A 62 3.62 1.24 14.61
C GLU A 62 3.23 0.40 15.84
N MET A 63 2.79 -0.85 15.62
CA MET A 63 2.39 -1.77 16.69
C MET A 63 3.55 -2.09 17.67
N ARG A 64 4.78 -2.21 17.17
CA ARG A 64 5.97 -2.43 18.01
C ARG A 64 6.35 -1.22 18.87
N VAL A 65 6.05 0.00 18.42
CA VAL A 65 6.37 1.22 19.17
C VAL A 65 5.34 1.50 20.27
N THR A 66 4.11 0.99 20.10
CA THR A 66 3.03 1.13 21.07
C THR A 66 2.95 0.01 22.12
N ALA A 67 3.80 -1.01 22.02
CA ALA A 67 3.89 -2.13 22.97
C ALA A 67 5.05 -1.91 23.93
#